data_AF-A0A7D9I1A4-F1
#
_entry.id   AF-A0A7D9I1A4-F1
#
_cell.length_a   1.000
_cell.length_b   1.000
_cell.length_c   1.000
_cell.angle_alpha   90.00
_cell.angle_beta   90.00
_cell.angle_gamma   90.00
#
_symmetry.space_group_name_H-M   'P 1'
#
loop_
_entity.id
_entity.type
_entity.pdbx_description
1 polymer ?
#
loop_
_entity_poly.entity_id
_entity_poly.type
_entity_poly.pdbx_seq_one_letter_code
_entity_poly.pdbx_strand_id
1 'polypeptide(L)'
;MELIYIYKIFKDRSPLNHRSKYNDIILLLTDGEPNGARNVTQKTIAQAQILKDRGVLIIGLGVGSVNMTTLRAISSPGEAALATFDNIHTKLARLVAGSCQQVEPGPTCKCPAVELGDQFILESDSSSRQVSWDRPQPSCSDSNAKVSLTSVEPIVQSGDLFHVGRHNIEYTYSVSETPGSEVKCDISFEVIKACKCLAVNLGTRYMKEGDLTISVTWAVPRPTCGGRLRTITPDARPGQMVKPGEYRVDYLYQTTNRNDITCTVRFEVKECSCPLPVLKTFRVTPGETTTAVTWTAPLSTCSEAIRKTVLAPQVTPGQLFAIGQHTVVYTYNINDQFDHRCAVMFEVRGALCRNKGYNPANQVCCCGTVHNRIPGHDCCGQDYYSLTSQHCCANSVMRNKAVSCPRQ
;
A
#
# COMPACT_ATOMS: atom_id res chain seq x y z
N MET A 1 -0.85 21.55 59.87
CA MET A 1 0.01 22.47 59.07
C MET A 1 1.52 22.08 59.05
N GLU A 2 2.03 21.27 59.99
CA GLU A 2 3.48 21.05 60.17
C GLU A 2 4.18 20.10 59.18
N LEU A 3 3.54 19.02 58.69
CA LEU A 3 4.19 18.09 57.74
C LEU A 3 4.56 18.73 56.38
N ILE A 4 3.79 19.73 55.96
CA ILE A 4 4.11 20.52 54.75
C ILE A 4 5.36 21.40 54.99
N TYR A 5 5.60 21.80 56.23
CA TYR A 5 6.79 22.57 56.61
C TYR A 5 8.01 21.65 56.80
N ILE A 6 7.82 20.44 57.32
CA ILE A 6 8.86 19.39 57.41
C ILE A 6 9.45 19.08 56.03
N TYR A 7 8.64 19.03 54.97
CA TYR A 7 9.17 18.86 53.60
C TYR A 7 10.13 19.97 53.15
N LYS A 8 9.95 21.23 53.59
CA LYS A 8 10.91 22.30 53.30
C LYS A 8 12.27 22.07 54.00
N ILE A 9 12.29 21.37 55.13
CA ILE A 9 13.50 21.04 55.91
C ILE A 9 14.22 19.81 55.32
N PHE A 10 13.47 18.88 54.72
CA PHE A 10 13.98 17.66 54.07
C PHE A 10 14.05 17.76 52.54
N LYS A 11 14.05 18.97 51.99
CA LYS A 11 14.02 19.20 50.55
C LYS A 11 15.28 18.66 49.86
N ASP A 12 16.42 18.78 50.54
CA ASP A 12 17.73 18.32 50.09
C ASP A 12 18.40 17.45 51.18
N ARG A 13 19.21 16.48 50.77
CA ARG A 13 20.10 15.71 51.67
C ARG A 13 21.19 16.64 52.19
N SER A 14 20.84 17.49 53.16
CA SER A 14 21.77 18.37 53.85
C SER A 14 22.58 17.56 54.88
N PRO A 15 23.91 17.70 54.95
CA PRO A 15 24.72 17.05 55.99
C PRO A 15 24.39 17.54 57.42
N LEU A 16 23.58 18.59 57.55
CA LEU A 16 23.06 19.07 58.84
C LEU A 16 21.82 18.27 59.31
N ASN A 17 21.09 17.62 58.40
CA ASN A 17 19.78 17.02 58.67
C ASN A 17 19.70 15.54 58.26
N HIS A 18 20.72 15.01 57.57
CA HIS A 18 20.78 13.65 57.10
C HIS A 18 22.23 13.13 57.24
N ARG A 19 22.39 12.01 57.93
CA ARG A 19 23.68 11.32 58.05
C ARG A 19 23.53 9.97 57.38
N SER A 20 24.23 9.76 56.26
CA SER A 20 24.09 8.57 55.40
C SER A 20 24.31 7.21 56.08
N LYS A 21 24.90 7.20 57.29
CA LYS A 21 25.13 5.99 58.10
C LYS A 21 24.00 5.67 59.09
N TYR A 22 23.01 6.55 59.24
CA TYR A 22 21.95 6.41 60.24
C TYR A 22 20.56 6.51 59.60
N ASN A 23 19.57 5.86 60.22
CA ASN A 23 18.19 5.93 59.78
C ASN A 23 17.55 7.25 60.22
N ASP A 24 16.76 7.86 59.34
CA ASP A 24 15.99 9.05 59.66
C ASP A 24 14.60 8.63 60.20
N ILE A 25 14.22 9.18 61.35
CA ILE A 25 12.96 8.85 62.05
C ILE A 25 12.17 10.13 62.32
N ILE A 26 10.89 10.13 61.98
CA ILE A 26 9.93 11.17 62.33
C ILE A 26 8.95 10.60 63.35
N LEU A 27 8.93 11.19 64.54
CA LEU A 27 7.90 10.94 65.54
C LEU A 27 6.82 12.03 65.42
N LEU A 28 5.65 11.65 64.91
CA LEU A 28 4.49 12.53 64.71
C LEU A 28 3.50 12.36 65.85
N LEU A 29 3.38 13.37 66.72
CA LEU A 29 2.33 13.43 67.75
C LEU A 29 1.21 14.34 67.25
N THR A 30 -0.04 13.89 67.31
CA THR A 30 -1.20 14.69 66.91
C THR A 30 -2.42 14.38 67.76
N ASP A 31 -3.25 15.38 68.05
CA ASP A 31 -4.54 15.23 68.73
C ASP A 31 -5.74 15.37 67.78
N GLY A 32 -5.48 15.59 66.48
CA GLY A 32 -6.52 15.77 65.47
C GLY A 32 -6.04 15.54 64.04
N GLU A 33 -6.90 15.90 63.08
CA GLU A 33 -6.61 15.76 61.65
C GLU A 33 -5.81 16.95 61.07
N PRO A 34 -5.07 16.74 59.97
CA PRO A 34 -4.41 17.83 59.26
C PRO A 34 -5.41 18.92 58.85
N ASN A 35 -5.17 20.16 59.29
CA ASN A 35 -5.98 21.33 58.96
C ASN A 35 -5.20 22.32 58.05
N GLY A 36 -5.90 23.03 57.16
CA GLY A 36 -5.29 23.99 56.24
C GLY A 36 -5.99 24.12 54.88
N ALA A 37 -5.21 24.48 53.84
CA ALA A 37 -5.68 24.72 52.47
C ALA A 37 -6.45 23.55 51.86
N ARG A 38 -7.17 23.77 50.73
CA ARG A 38 -7.92 22.70 50.04
C ARG A 38 -7.06 21.45 49.83
N ASN A 39 -7.65 20.29 50.16
CA ASN A 39 -7.06 18.95 50.07
C ASN A 39 -5.82 18.75 50.95
N VAL A 40 -5.74 19.42 52.11
CA VAL A 40 -4.60 19.31 53.02
C VAL A 40 -4.32 17.86 53.43
N THR A 41 -5.36 17.05 53.73
CA THR A 41 -5.21 15.65 54.12
C THR A 41 -4.54 14.81 53.02
N GLN A 42 -5.01 14.91 51.77
CA GLN A 42 -4.39 14.19 50.66
C GLN A 42 -2.95 14.65 50.41
N LYS A 43 -2.68 15.95 50.52
CA LYS A 43 -1.32 16.50 50.37
C LYS A 43 -0.39 16.01 51.49
N THR A 44 -0.87 15.95 52.72
CA THR A 44 -0.11 15.41 53.86
C THR A 44 0.21 13.94 53.67
N ILE A 45 -0.75 13.14 53.21
CA ILE A 45 -0.54 11.71 52.90
C ILE A 45 0.49 11.54 51.77
N ALA A 46 0.34 12.29 50.66
CA ALA A 46 1.29 12.24 49.55
C ALA A 46 2.71 12.64 49.99
N GLN A 47 2.84 13.62 50.87
CA GLN A 47 4.12 14.06 51.38
C GLN A 47 4.77 13.03 52.31
N ALA A 48 3.96 12.38 53.15
CA ALA A 48 4.41 11.29 54.00
C ALA A 48 4.88 10.10 53.15
N GLN A 49 4.22 9.82 52.02
CA GLN A 49 4.65 8.79 51.08
C GLN A 49 6.03 9.09 50.51
N ILE A 50 6.28 10.32 50.04
CA ILE A 50 7.61 10.73 49.55
C ILE A 50 8.71 10.52 50.61
N LEU A 51 8.41 10.77 51.89
CA LEU A 51 9.36 10.56 52.99
C LEU A 51 9.61 9.06 53.23
N LYS A 52 8.56 8.25 53.21
CA LYS A 52 8.66 6.78 53.31
C LYS A 52 9.46 6.18 52.14
N ASP A 53 9.23 6.63 50.92
CA ASP A 53 9.97 6.20 49.72
C ASP A 53 11.46 6.57 49.78
N ARG A 54 11.81 7.58 50.59
CA ARG A 54 13.20 7.99 50.87
C ARG A 54 13.84 7.24 52.03
N GLY A 55 13.14 6.28 52.64
CA GLY A 55 13.63 5.47 53.76
C GLY A 55 13.47 6.12 55.13
N VAL A 56 12.62 7.15 55.26
CA VAL A 56 12.31 7.78 56.56
C VAL A 56 11.22 6.98 57.27
N LEU A 57 11.48 6.56 58.51
CA LEU A 57 10.49 5.89 59.36
C LEU A 57 9.56 6.93 60.00
N ILE A 58 8.25 6.84 59.78
CA ILE A 58 7.26 7.75 60.39
C ILE A 58 6.44 6.99 61.44
N ILE A 59 6.57 7.40 62.69
CA ILE A 59 5.83 6.84 63.83
C ILE A 59 4.73 7.83 64.21
N GLY A 60 3.48 7.45 64.00
CA GLY A 60 2.32 8.28 64.30
C GLY A 60 1.69 7.94 65.64
N LEU A 61 1.65 8.91 66.55
CA LEU A 61 1.00 8.82 67.84
C LEU A 61 -0.18 9.79 67.92
N GLY A 62 -1.39 9.23 67.83
CA GLY A 62 -2.63 9.97 68.02
C GLY A 62 -3.00 10.07 69.50
N VAL A 63 -3.23 11.27 70.03
CA VAL A 63 -3.61 11.49 71.43
C VAL A 63 -5.06 11.94 71.50
N GLY A 64 -5.92 11.15 72.13
CA GLY A 64 -7.37 11.42 72.18
C GLY A 64 -8.13 10.95 70.92
N SER A 65 -9.09 11.75 70.45
CA SER A 65 -10.01 11.38 69.35
C SER A 65 -9.43 11.69 67.97
N VAL A 66 -8.54 10.82 67.49
CA VAL A 66 -7.86 10.97 66.18
C VAL A 66 -8.45 10.02 65.12
N ASN A 67 -8.53 10.48 63.87
CA ASN A 67 -8.88 9.63 62.72
C ASN A 67 -7.73 8.66 62.41
N MET A 68 -7.89 7.41 62.84
CA MET A 68 -6.88 6.37 62.64
C MET A 68 -6.63 5.99 61.18
N THR A 69 -7.60 6.21 60.28
CA THR A 69 -7.40 5.97 58.85
C THR A 69 -6.39 6.96 58.29
N THR A 70 -6.54 8.24 58.63
CA THR A 70 -5.60 9.29 58.25
C THR A 70 -4.22 9.08 58.90
N LEU A 71 -4.18 8.78 60.19
CA LEU A 71 -2.92 8.55 60.91
C LEU A 71 -2.15 7.35 60.35
N ARG A 72 -2.83 6.25 60.02
CA ARG A 72 -2.21 5.07 59.38
C ARG A 72 -1.68 5.37 57.98
N ALA A 73 -2.40 6.18 57.20
CA ALA A 73 -1.94 6.56 55.86
C ALA A 73 -0.66 7.42 55.90
N ILE A 74 -0.52 8.26 56.93
CA ILE A 74 0.66 9.11 57.14
C ILE A 74 1.83 8.30 57.72
N SER A 75 1.57 7.41 58.67
CA SER A 75 2.61 6.63 59.35
C SER A 75 3.23 5.56 58.43
N SER A 76 4.38 5.03 58.82
CA SER A 76 4.93 3.80 58.24
C SER A 76 4.03 2.60 58.57
N PRO A 77 4.03 1.54 57.74
CA PRO A 77 3.20 0.35 57.99
C PRO A 77 3.41 -0.21 59.40
N GLY A 78 2.32 -0.36 60.16
CA GLY A 78 2.37 -0.86 61.55
C GLY A 78 2.72 0.18 62.63
N GLU A 79 3.16 1.38 62.26
CA GLU A 79 3.71 2.38 63.18
C GLU A 79 2.72 3.49 63.60
N ALA A 80 1.43 3.20 63.57
CA ALA A 80 0.38 4.12 64.04
C ALA A 80 -0.26 3.60 65.33
N ALA A 81 -0.24 4.43 66.39
CA ALA A 81 -0.79 4.09 67.69
C ALA A 81 -1.68 5.20 68.26
N LEU A 82 -2.66 4.81 69.10
CA LEU A 82 -3.41 5.72 69.95
C LEU A 82 -2.85 5.72 71.37
N ALA A 83 -2.85 6.90 71.98
CA ALA A 83 -2.58 7.14 73.39
C ALA A 83 -3.63 8.07 73.99
N THR A 84 -3.72 8.05 75.32
CA THR A 84 -4.35 9.10 76.14
C THR A 84 -3.25 9.90 76.82
N PHE A 85 -3.56 11.11 77.30
CA PHE A 85 -2.58 11.90 78.05
C PHE A 85 -2.01 11.14 79.27
N ASP A 86 -2.82 10.29 79.90
CA ASP A 86 -2.39 9.49 81.07
C ASP A 86 -1.41 8.35 80.72
N ASN A 87 -1.47 7.83 79.49
CA ASN A 87 -0.64 6.68 79.07
C ASN A 87 0.38 7.03 77.98
N ILE A 88 0.50 8.31 77.62
CA ILE A 88 1.41 8.76 76.56
C ILE A 88 2.86 8.42 76.89
N HIS A 89 3.26 8.51 78.17
CA HIS A 89 4.62 8.21 78.61
C HIS A 89 5.00 6.74 78.41
N THR A 90 4.09 5.80 78.71
CA THR A 90 4.34 4.36 78.54
C THR A 90 4.29 3.95 77.06
N LYS A 91 3.41 4.59 76.26
CA LYS A 91 3.34 4.37 74.81
C LYS A 91 4.55 4.94 74.08
N LEU A 92 5.01 6.13 74.43
CA LEU A 92 6.23 6.74 73.90
C LEU A 92 7.46 5.88 74.23
N ALA A 93 7.60 5.39 75.46
CA ALA A 93 8.71 4.51 75.83
C ALA A 93 8.74 3.22 74.99
N ARG A 94 7.57 2.61 74.72
CA ARG A 94 7.45 1.44 73.83
C ARG A 94 7.84 1.77 72.39
N LEU A 95 7.40 2.91 71.87
CA LEU A 95 7.68 3.34 70.50
C LEU A 95 9.16 3.70 70.32
N VAL A 96 9.76 4.41 71.29
CA VAL A 96 11.20 4.72 71.30
C VAL A 96 12.02 3.44 71.41
N ALA A 97 11.65 2.50 72.27
CA ALA A 97 12.33 1.19 72.37
C ALA A 97 12.25 0.38 71.06
N GLY A 98 11.09 0.41 70.37
CA GLY A 98 10.93 -0.20 69.04
C GLY A 98 11.70 0.53 67.93
N SER A 99 11.85 1.86 68.04
CA SER A 99 12.61 2.70 67.10
C SER A 99 14.12 2.54 67.21
N CYS A 100 14.61 2.13 68.39
CA CYS A 100 16.02 1.93 68.67
C CYS A 100 16.51 0.51 68.32
N GLN A 101 15.60 -0.42 67.99
CA GLN A 101 15.97 -1.63 67.27
C GLN A 101 16.19 -1.26 65.81
N GLN A 102 17.30 -1.68 65.21
CA GLN A 102 17.45 -1.57 63.77
C GLN A 102 16.30 -2.35 63.14
N VAL A 103 15.30 -1.62 62.62
CA VAL A 103 14.36 -2.17 61.65
C VAL A 103 15.20 -2.44 60.42
N GLU A 104 15.66 -3.68 60.28
CA GLU A 104 16.01 -4.20 58.97
C GLU A 104 14.74 -3.98 58.11
N PRO A 105 14.79 -3.16 57.05
CA PRO A 105 13.64 -3.02 56.19
C PRO A 105 13.30 -4.44 55.73
N GLY A 106 12.07 -4.89 56.02
CA GLY A 106 11.58 -6.16 55.51
C GLY A 106 11.85 -6.26 54.01
N PRO A 107 11.98 -7.48 53.46
CA PRO A 107 12.50 -7.70 52.12
C PRO A 107 11.88 -6.72 51.11
N THR A 108 12.68 -5.77 50.62
CA THR A 108 12.25 -4.87 49.55
C THR A 108 12.35 -5.65 48.24
N CYS A 109 11.22 -6.18 47.81
CA CYS A 109 11.10 -6.87 46.54
C CYS A 109 10.82 -5.85 45.43
N LYS A 110 11.63 -5.87 44.38
CA LYS A 110 11.46 -5.05 43.18
C LYS A 110 11.12 -5.96 42.01
N CYS A 111 10.09 -5.58 41.24
CA CYS A 111 9.85 -6.19 39.94
C CYS A 111 10.57 -5.39 38.86
N PRO A 112 11.26 -6.05 37.91
CA PRO A 112 11.58 -5.40 36.65
C PRO A 112 10.27 -5.18 35.88
N ALA A 113 9.99 -3.96 35.46
CA ALA A 113 8.98 -3.72 34.44
C ALA A 113 9.49 -4.37 33.14
N VAL A 114 8.74 -5.33 32.60
CA VAL A 114 9.13 -6.05 31.37
C VAL A 114 8.29 -5.48 30.23
N GLU A 115 8.88 -4.54 29.50
CA GLU A 115 8.41 -4.21 28.15
C GLU A 115 9.04 -5.23 27.19
N LEU A 116 8.21 -6.05 26.53
CA LEU A 116 8.68 -7.11 25.64
C LEU A 116 9.35 -6.61 24.35
N GLY A 117 9.60 -5.31 24.23
CA GLY A 117 10.09 -4.70 23.01
C GLY A 117 9.13 -4.91 21.84
N ASP A 118 9.62 -4.63 20.65
CA ASP A 118 8.93 -4.47 19.36
C ASP A 118 7.54 -5.14 19.21
N GLN A 119 6.61 -4.33 18.71
CA GLN A 119 5.22 -4.68 18.41
C GLN A 119 5.08 -6.04 17.71
N PHE A 120 4.17 -6.89 18.19
CA PHE A 120 3.91 -8.20 17.60
C PHE A 120 3.06 -8.02 16.32
N ILE A 121 3.66 -8.27 15.15
CA ILE A 121 3.01 -8.06 13.85
C ILE A 121 2.18 -9.29 13.44
N LEU A 122 0.89 -9.09 13.16
CA LEU A 122 0.03 -10.06 12.48
C LEU A 122 0.30 -10.04 10.97
N GLU A 123 1.02 -11.03 10.46
CA GLU A 123 1.48 -11.09 9.06
C GLU A 123 0.40 -11.52 8.04
N SER A 124 -0.76 -11.99 8.49
CA SER A 124 -1.79 -12.60 7.64
C SER A 124 -3.20 -12.09 7.93
N ASP A 125 -4.20 -12.70 7.32
CA ASP A 125 -5.63 -12.45 7.62
C ASP A 125 -6.06 -13.08 8.95
N SER A 126 -5.12 -13.58 9.75
CA SER A 126 -5.38 -14.07 11.10
C SER A 126 -5.98 -12.96 11.97
N SER A 127 -6.91 -13.35 12.84
CA SER A 127 -7.48 -12.47 13.87
C SER A 127 -6.60 -12.33 15.10
N SER A 128 -5.63 -13.23 15.31
CA SER A 128 -4.80 -13.31 16.52
C SER A 128 -3.42 -13.92 16.28
N ARG A 129 -2.44 -13.57 17.12
CA ARG A 129 -1.06 -14.10 17.07
C ARG A 129 -0.66 -14.65 18.43
N GLN A 130 0.14 -15.71 18.42
CA GLN A 130 0.74 -16.27 19.61
C GLN A 130 1.83 -15.34 20.15
N VAL A 131 1.75 -15.00 21.44
CA VAL A 131 2.74 -14.16 22.12
C VAL A 131 3.33 -14.95 23.29
N SER A 132 4.65 -15.04 23.34
CA SER A 132 5.37 -15.76 24.39
C SER A 132 6.32 -14.80 25.11
N TRP A 133 6.39 -14.95 26.41
CA TRP A 133 7.24 -14.17 27.30
C TRP A 133 7.76 -15.01 28.47
N ASP A 134 8.87 -14.54 29.05
CA ASP A 134 9.35 -15.05 30.32
C ASP A 134 8.58 -14.38 31.46
N ARG A 135 8.04 -15.18 32.37
CA ARG A 135 7.24 -14.65 33.50
C ARG A 135 8.14 -13.78 34.40
N PRO A 136 7.80 -12.51 34.65
CA PRO A 136 8.61 -11.65 35.49
C PRO A 136 8.63 -12.20 36.92
N GLN A 137 9.83 -12.34 37.48
CA GLN A 137 10.04 -12.77 38.87
C GLN A 137 10.50 -11.57 39.70
N PRO A 138 9.90 -11.30 40.87
CA PRO A 138 10.39 -10.29 41.80
C PRO A 138 11.80 -10.61 42.29
N SER A 139 12.66 -9.59 42.36
CA SER A 139 13.97 -9.66 43.00
C SER A 139 13.90 -9.03 44.39
N CYS A 140 14.04 -9.84 45.43
CA CYS A 140 14.00 -9.42 46.82
C CYS A 140 15.41 -9.18 47.38
N SER A 141 15.53 -8.18 48.26
CA SER A 141 16.80 -7.88 48.94
C SER A 141 17.23 -8.97 49.93
N ASP A 142 16.27 -9.70 50.51
CA ASP A 142 16.54 -10.91 51.29
C ASP A 142 16.48 -12.15 50.38
N SER A 143 17.54 -12.95 50.37
CA SER A 143 17.62 -14.20 49.62
C SER A 143 16.75 -15.32 50.19
N ASN A 144 16.31 -15.21 51.44
CA ASN A 144 15.46 -16.20 52.12
C ASN A 144 13.96 -15.90 51.97
N ALA A 145 13.60 -14.71 51.45
CA ALA A 145 12.23 -14.32 51.22
C ALA A 145 11.54 -15.31 50.25
N LYS A 146 10.53 -16.03 50.74
CA LYS A 146 9.74 -16.94 49.91
C LYS A 146 8.66 -16.15 49.20
N VAL A 147 8.79 -16.07 47.88
CA VAL A 147 7.84 -15.41 46.98
C VAL A 147 6.93 -16.47 46.36
N SER A 148 5.61 -16.27 46.42
CA SER A 148 4.63 -17.14 45.76
C SER A 148 3.64 -16.34 44.94
N LEU A 149 3.39 -16.78 43.71
CA LEU A 149 2.39 -16.17 42.81
C LEU A 149 0.99 -16.35 43.41
N THR A 150 0.25 -15.27 43.50
CA THR A 150 -1.09 -15.23 44.08
C THR A 150 -2.16 -15.11 42.99
N SER A 151 -1.97 -14.20 42.03
CA SER A 151 -2.93 -13.98 40.93
C SER A 151 -2.27 -13.47 39.66
N VAL A 152 -2.97 -13.65 38.54
CA VAL A 152 -2.64 -13.10 37.22
C VAL A 152 -3.90 -12.47 36.64
N GLU A 153 -3.81 -11.21 36.21
CA GLU A 153 -4.92 -10.48 35.59
C GLU A 153 -4.48 -9.82 34.28
N PRO A 154 -5.18 -10.06 33.14
CA PRO A 154 -6.26 -11.03 32.95
C PRO A 154 -5.77 -12.49 33.02
N ILE A 155 -6.69 -13.45 33.06
CA ILE A 155 -6.35 -14.89 33.09
C ILE A 155 -5.81 -15.30 31.71
N VAL A 156 -4.49 -15.19 31.53
CA VAL A 156 -3.75 -15.55 30.31
C VAL A 156 -2.40 -16.20 30.65
N GLN A 157 -1.83 -16.92 29.69
CA GLN A 157 -0.57 -17.63 29.81
C GLN A 157 0.39 -17.30 28.66
N SER A 158 1.69 -17.46 28.92
CA SER A 158 2.73 -17.32 27.91
C SER A 158 2.49 -18.36 26.81
N GLY A 159 2.38 -17.91 25.56
CA GLY A 159 2.01 -18.74 24.42
C GLY A 159 0.52 -18.70 24.06
N ASP A 160 -0.29 -17.86 24.70
CA ASP A 160 -1.69 -17.65 24.30
C ASP A 160 -1.82 -16.81 23.01
N LEU A 161 -3.02 -16.86 22.40
CA LEU A 161 -3.39 -16.08 21.23
C LEU A 161 -3.94 -14.71 21.63
N PHE A 162 -3.35 -13.65 21.09
CA PHE A 162 -3.77 -12.27 21.34
C PHE A 162 -4.27 -11.60 20.06
N HIS A 163 -5.41 -10.91 20.18
CA HIS A 163 -5.98 -10.09 19.10
C HIS A 163 -5.28 -8.75 18.99
N VAL A 164 -5.54 -8.02 17.91
CA VAL A 164 -5.04 -6.65 17.71
C VAL A 164 -5.42 -5.76 18.87
N GLY A 165 -4.46 -5.05 19.44
CA GLY A 165 -4.64 -4.15 20.57
C GLY A 165 -3.47 -4.19 21.55
N ARG A 166 -3.53 -3.28 22.53
CA ARG A 166 -2.61 -3.24 23.66
C ARG A 166 -3.07 -4.20 24.74
N HIS A 167 -2.14 -5.00 25.25
CA HIS A 167 -2.36 -5.98 26.30
C HIS A 167 -1.44 -5.68 27.47
N ASN A 168 -2.01 -5.61 28.66
CA ASN A 168 -1.29 -5.42 29.92
C ASN A 168 -1.64 -6.61 30.83
N ILE A 169 -0.63 -7.29 31.35
CA ILE A 169 -0.77 -8.47 32.21
C ILE A 169 -0.09 -8.17 33.54
N GLU A 170 -0.83 -8.26 34.64
CA GLU A 170 -0.33 -8.04 36.00
C GLU A 170 -0.19 -9.39 36.73
N TYR A 171 0.99 -9.63 37.30
CA TYR A 171 1.31 -10.76 38.18
C TYR A 171 1.45 -10.25 39.61
N THR A 172 0.63 -10.76 40.52
CA THR A 172 0.69 -10.40 41.95
C THR A 172 1.31 -11.54 42.76
N TYR A 173 2.29 -11.22 43.59
CA TYR A 173 3.02 -12.15 44.43
C TYR A 173 2.90 -11.80 45.91
N SER A 174 2.79 -12.83 46.78
CA SER A 174 2.88 -12.70 48.23
C SER A 174 4.28 -13.03 48.75
N VAL A 175 4.75 -12.29 49.76
CA VAL A 175 6.07 -12.49 50.39
C VAL A 175 5.90 -13.02 51.82
N SER A 176 6.49 -14.17 52.13
CA SER A 176 6.25 -14.95 53.36
C SER A 176 6.63 -14.26 54.68
N GLU A 177 7.49 -13.25 54.63
CA GLU A 177 8.09 -12.65 55.83
C GLU A 177 7.34 -11.42 56.35
N THR A 178 6.34 -10.94 55.61
CA THR A 178 5.50 -9.81 56.03
C THR A 178 4.05 -10.04 55.60
N PRO A 179 3.15 -10.41 56.53
CA PRO A 179 1.72 -10.57 56.23
C PRO A 179 1.15 -9.27 55.65
N GLY A 180 0.67 -9.35 54.40
CA GLY A 180 0.08 -8.21 53.67
C GLY A 180 1.03 -7.45 52.74
N SER A 181 2.30 -7.87 52.60
CA SER A 181 3.19 -7.33 51.58
C SER A 181 2.97 -8.03 50.24
N GLU A 182 2.38 -7.32 49.29
CA GLU A 182 2.19 -7.76 47.91
C GLU A 182 3.17 -7.06 46.97
N VAL A 183 3.65 -7.81 45.97
CA VAL A 183 4.54 -7.29 44.93
C VAL A 183 3.89 -7.53 43.58
N LYS A 184 3.79 -6.49 42.77
CA LYS A 184 3.16 -6.53 41.44
C LYS A 184 4.22 -6.39 40.36
N CYS A 185 4.24 -7.33 39.42
CA CYS A 185 5.03 -7.25 38.21
C CYS A 185 4.08 -7.13 37.00
N ASP A 186 4.36 -6.23 36.07
CA ASP A 186 3.57 -6.06 34.86
C ASP A 186 4.34 -6.41 33.59
N ILE A 187 3.60 -6.87 32.59
CA ILE A 187 4.03 -7.06 31.21
C ILE A 187 3.09 -6.27 30.32
N SER A 188 3.67 -5.45 29.44
CA SER A 188 2.90 -4.70 28.45
C SER A 188 3.41 -5.00 27.03
N PHE A 189 2.50 -5.27 26.10
CA PHE A 189 2.82 -5.42 24.68
C PHE A 189 1.65 -4.98 23.79
N GLU A 190 1.93 -4.80 22.50
CA GLU A 190 0.92 -4.45 21.50
C GLU A 190 0.96 -5.44 20.34
N VAL A 191 -0.21 -5.95 19.96
CA VAL A 191 -0.40 -6.73 18.74
C VAL A 191 -0.98 -5.81 17.67
N ILE A 192 -0.31 -5.70 16.54
CA ILE A 192 -0.70 -4.81 15.43
C ILE A 192 -0.91 -5.61 14.14
N LYS A 193 -1.72 -5.09 13.22
CA LYS A 193 -1.81 -5.66 11.87
C LYS A 193 -0.60 -5.27 11.05
N ALA A 194 -0.09 -6.20 10.23
CA ALA A 194 0.89 -5.87 9.22
C ALA A 194 0.36 -4.76 8.29
N CYS A 195 1.20 -3.75 8.05
CA CYS A 195 0.94 -2.76 7.03
C CYS A 195 0.98 -3.44 5.66
N LYS A 196 -0.10 -3.32 4.89
CA LYS A 196 -0.19 -3.84 3.52
C LYS A 196 -0.28 -2.67 2.55
N CYS A 197 0.37 -2.81 1.40
CA CYS A 197 0.19 -1.94 0.24
C CYS A 197 -0.45 -2.75 -0.88
N LEU A 198 -1.60 -2.32 -1.38
CA LEU A 198 -2.18 -2.93 -2.58
C LEU A 198 -1.33 -2.50 -3.78
N ALA A 199 -0.69 -3.48 -4.45
CA ALA A 199 0.04 -3.20 -5.67
C ALA A 199 -0.95 -2.73 -6.75
N VAL A 200 -0.71 -1.54 -7.30
CA VAL A 200 -1.53 -0.98 -8.37
C VAL A 200 -0.87 -1.32 -9.70
N ASN A 201 -1.47 -2.23 -10.46
CA ASN A 201 -1.05 -2.51 -11.82
C ASN A 201 -2.08 -1.91 -12.79
N LEU A 202 -1.67 -0.91 -13.55
CA LEU A 202 -2.56 -0.26 -14.52
C LEU A 202 -2.64 -1.05 -15.82
N GLY A 203 -1.72 -1.99 -16.06
CA GLY A 203 -1.55 -2.69 -17.34
C GLY A 203 -0.87 -1.80 -18.39
N THR A 204 -0.99 -2.21 -19.65
CA THR A 204 -0.43 -1.48 -20.79
C THR A 204 -1.33 -0.30 -21.18
N ARG A 205 -0.70 0.83 -21.50
CA ARG A 205 -1.31 2.03 -22.07
C ARG A 205 -0.79 2.22 -23.47
N TYR A 206 -1.70 2.48 -24.39
CA TYR A 206 -1.35 2.70 -25.79
C TYR A 206 -1.41 4.17 -26.11
N MET A 207 -0.49 4.60 -26.95
CA MET A 207 -0.46 5.92 -27.54
C MET A 207 -0.51 5.84 -29.06
N LYS A 208 -0.98 6.92 -29.69
CA LYS A 208 -1.11 6.97 -31.14
C LYS A 208 0.27 7.01 -31.79
N GLU A 209 0.38 6.36 -32.94
CA GLU A 209 1.60 6.40 -33.76
C GLU A 209 2.01 7.85 -34.06
N GLY A 210 3.27 8.17 -33.82
CA GLY A 210 3.84 9.51 -33.99
C GLY A 210 3.69 10.45 -32.79
N ASP A 211 2.88 10.10 -31.79
CA ASP A 211 2.91 10.84 -30.53
C ASP A 211 4.23 10.56 -29.79
N LEU A 212 4.77 11.57 -29.11
CA LEU A 212 6.01 11.42 -28.33
C LEU A 212 5.78 11.03 -26.88
N THR A 213 4.61 11.40 -26.33
CA THR A 213 4.26 11.17 -24.93
C THR A 213 2.74 11.03 -24.73
N ILE A 214 2.32 10.32 -23.68
CA ILE A 214 0.93 10.19 -23.25
C ILE A 214 0.77 10.55 -21.76
N SER A 215 -0.39 11.08 -21.37
CA SER A 215 -0.74 11.29 -19.96
C SER A 215 -1.30 10.00 -19.36
N VAL A 216 -0.71 9.53 -18.25
CA VAL A 216 -1.20 8.36 -17.51
C VAL A 216 -1.63 8.79 -16.12
N THR A 217 -2.88 8.52 -15.76
CA THR A 217 -3.47 8.87 -14.45
C THR A 217 -3.71 7.62 -13.61
N TRP A 218 -3.50 7.73 -12.28
CA TRP A 218 -3.77 6.67 -11.32
C TRP A 218 -4.12 7.24 -9.94
N ALA A 219 -4.80 6.44 -9.13
CA ALA A 219 -5.00 6.73 -7.72
C ALA A 219 -3.71 6.43 -6.94
N VAL A 220 -3.22 7.41 -6.17
CA VAL A 220 -2.02 7.22 -5.34
C VAL A 220 -2.30 6.14 -4.29
N PRO A 221 -1.52 5.04 -4.26
CA PRO A 221 -1.76 3.93 -3.34
C PRO A 221 -1.47 4.36 -1.90
N ARG A 222 -2.30 3.92 -0.95
CA ARG A 222 -2.17 4.22 0.48
C ARG A 222 -2.00 2.94 1.29
N PRO A 223 -1.08 2.91 2.28
CA PRO A 223 -0.97 1.78 3.19
C PRO A 223 -2.24 1.57 4.01
N THR A 224 -2.58 0.32 4.32
CA THR A 224 -3.75 -0.01 5.15
C THR A 224 -3.68 0.52 6.58
N CYS A 225 -2.47 0.73 7.09
CA CYS A 225 -2.20 1.25 8.43
C CYS A 225 -2.09 2.79 8.46
N GLY A 226 -2.34 3.47 7.33
CA GLY A 226 -2.05 4.88 7.18
C GLY A 226 -0.54 5.15 7.10
N GLY A 227 -0.18 6.43 7.04
CA GLY A 227 1.22 6.86 6.99
C GLY A 227 1.38 8.23 6.34
N ARG A 228 2.50 8.87 6.62
CA ARG A 228 2.89 10.13 5.98
C ARG A 228 3.78 9.83 4.78
N LEU A 229 3.38 10.29 3.60
CA LEU A 229 4.21 10.16 2.39
C LEU A 229 5.55 10.89 2.61
N ARG A 230 6.67 10.18 2.45
CA ARG A 230 8.01 10.74 2.55
C ARG A 230 8.55 11.12 1.18
N THR A 231 8.62 10.15 0.27
CA THR A 231 9.27 10.30 -1.03
C THR A 231 8.54 9.48 -2.10
N ILE A 232 8.75 9.88 -3.36
CA ILE A 232 8.25 9.19 -4.54
C ILE A 232 9.47 8.91 -5.43
N THR A 233 9.63 7.66 -5.88
CA THR A 233 10.77 7.24 -6.70
C THR A 233 10.30 6.45 -7.92
N PRO A 234 10.60 6.91 -9.15
CA PRO A 234 11.04 8.28 -9.50
C PRO A 234 9.94 9.30 -9.17
N ASP A 235 10.21 10.62 -9.23
CA ASP A 235 9.21 11.70 -9.00
C ASP A 235 8.20 11.80 -10.16
N ALA A 236 7.57 10.67 -10.48
CA ALA A 236 6.51 10.54 -11.47
C ALA A 236 5.16 10.81 -10.80
N ARG A 237 4.40 11.74 -11.38
CA ARG A 237 3.11 12.19 -10.83
C ARG A 237 1.94 11.66 -11.65
N PRO A 238 0.79 11.37 -11.00
CA PRO A 238 -0.43 11.06 -11.74
C PRO A 238 -0.76 12.18 -12.75
N GLY A 239 -1.00 11.80 -14.00
CA GLY A 239 -1.30 12.72 -15.10
C GLY A 239 -0.07 13.26 -15.83
N GLN A 240 1.14 12.91 -15.41
CA GLN A 240 2.37 13.30 -16.11
C GLN A 240 2.44 12.70 -17.52
N MET A 241 3.01 13.48 -18.44
CA MET A 241 3.33 13.02 -19.80
C MET A 241 4.57 12.13 -19.77
N VAL A 242 4.43 10.90 -20.26
CA VAL A 242 5.46 9.86 -20.23
C VAL A 242 5.69 9.29 -21.64
N LYS A 243 6.93 8.87 -21.92
CA LYS A 243 7.35 8.25 -23.20
C LYS A 243 7.04 6.74 -23.21
N PRO A 244 7.15 6.04 -24.35
CA PRO A 244 7.13 4.58 -24.37
C PRO A 244 8.16 3.97 -23.41
N GLY A 245 7.77 2.89 -22.72
CA GLY A 245 8.62 2.20 -21.75
C GLY A 245 7.86 1.58 -20.59
N GLU A 246 8.59 0.87 -19.73
CA GLU A 246 8.07 0.30 -18.48
C GLU A 246 8.27 1.29 -17.33
N TYR A 247 7.23 1.45 -16.52
CA TYR A 247 7.21 2.38 -15.40
C TYR A 247 6.92 1.66 -14.09
N ARG A 248 7.74 1.97 -13.10
CA ARG A 248 7.58 1.56 -11.71
C ARG A 248 7.72 2.80 -10.83
N VAL A 249 6.64 3.16 -10.13
CA VAL A 249 6.60 4.33 -9.23
C VAL A 249 6.39 3.83 -7.80
N ASP A 250 7.40 4.05 -6.96
CA ASP A 250 7.43 3.64 -5.56
C ASP A 250 7.12 4.84 -4.65
N TYR A 251 6.07 4.69 -3.85
CA TYR A 251 5.63 5.65 -2.84
C TYR A 251 6.07 5.18 -1.47
N LEU A 252 7.04 5.86 -0.87
CA LEU A 252 7.57 5.54 0.44
C LEU A 252 6.79 6.28 1.53
N TYR A 253 6.18 5.53 2.45
CA TYR A 253 5.41 6.06 3.56
C TYR A 253 6.12 5.81 4.89
N GLN A 254 6.18 6.83 5.73
CA GLN A 254 6.51 6.69 7.13
C GLN A 254 5.25 6.25 7.89
N THR A 255 5.28 5.06 8.48
CA THR A 255 4.17 4.57 9.30
C THR A 255 4.33 5.02 10.75
N THR A 256 3.24 4.97 11.53
CA THR A 256 3.25 5.25 12.97
C THR A 256 4.21 4.34 13.74
N ASN A 257 4.55 3.18 13.15
CA ASN A 257 5.33 2.12 13.74
C ASN A 257 6.82 2.20 13.33
N ARG A 258 7.26 3.36 12.80
CA ARG A 258 8.62 3.68 12.34
C ARG A 258 9.23 2.77 11.26
N ASN A 259 8.51 1.75 10.80
CA ASN A 259 8.89 0.98 9.63
C ASN A 259 8.36 1.69 8.38
N ASP A 260 9.28 2.13 7.52
CA ASP A 260 8.90 2.69 6.24
C ASP A 260 8.31 1.59 5.36
N ILE A 261 7.18 1.87 4.71
CA ILE A 261 6.53 0.94 3.77
C ILE A 261 6.46 1.55 2.38
N THR A 262 6.72 0.73 1.37
CA THR A 262 6.69 1.15 -0.04
C THR A 262 5.45 0.60 -0.73
N CYS A 263 4.61 1.49 -1.26
CA CYS A 263 3.52 1.13 -2.16
C CYS A 263 3.93 1.38 -3.61
N THR A 264 3.72 0.40 -4.51
CA THR A 264 4.18 0.48 -5.90
C THR A 264 3.03 0.59 -6.89
N VAL A 265 3.20 1.46 -7.89
CA VAL A 265 2.40 1.52 -9.12
C VAL A 265 3.25 1.00 -10.28
N ARG A 266 2.69 0.11 -11.10
CA ARG A 266 3.35 -0.39 -12.32
C ARG A 266 2.45 -0.21 -13.54
N PHE A 267 3.05 0.18 -14.65
CA PHE A 267 2.38 0.28 -15.94
C PHE A 267 3.40 0.25 -17.07
N GLU A 268 2.93 0.00 -18.28
CA GLU A 268 3.74 -0.01 -19.49
C GLU A 268 3.12 0.92 -20.52
N VAL A 269 3.93 1.67 -21.25
CA VAL A 269 3.48 2.52 -22.34
C VAL A 269 4.04 1.98 -23.65
N LYS A 270 3.15 1.64 -24.59
CA LYS A 270 3.50 1.19 -25.94
C LYS A 270 2.90 2.10 -26.99
N GLU A 271 3.63 2.29 -28.07
CA GLU A 271 3.09 2.88 -29.28
C GLU A 271 2.22 1.85 -30.01
N CYS A 272 1.01 2.25 -30.42
CA CYS A 272 0.19 1.42 -31.28
C CYS A 272 0.56 1.65 -32.74
N SER A 273 0.90 0.58 -33.45
CA SER A 273 1.31 0.61 -34.84
C SER A 273 0.60 -0.48 -35.64
N CYS A 274 0.42 -0.21 -36.93
CA CYS A 274 -0.10 -1.17 -37.89
C CYS A 274 1.04 -1.90 -38.61
N PRO A 275 0.82 -3.14 -39.08
CA PRO A 275 1.75 -3.78 -40.00
C PRO A 275 1.86 -2.94 -41.28
N LEU A 276 3.07 -2.82 -41.83
CA LEU A 276 3.29 -2.16 -43.11
C LEU A 276 2.45 -2.83 -44.20
N PRO A 277 1.68 -2.06 -45.01
CA PRO A 277 0.76 -2.65 -45.97
C PRO A 277 1.54 -3.28 -47.13
N VAL A 278 1.47 -4.60 -47.24
CA VAL A 278 2.07 -5.36 -48.35
C VAL A 278 1.12 -5.36 -49.54
N LEU A 279 1.60 -4.89 -50.69
CA LEU A 279 0.81 -4.89 -51.93
C LEU A 279 0.56 -6.32 -52.41
N LYS A 280 -0.71 -6.76 -52.39
CA LYS A 280 -1.12 -8.04 -53.00
C LYS A 280 -1.64 -7.82 -54.41
N THR A 281 -1.33 -8.73 -55.33
CA THR A 281 -1.84 -8.67 -56.70
C THR A 281 -2.84 -9.78 -56.97
N PHE A 282 -3.97 -9.42 -57.55
CA PHE A 282 -5.01 -10.35 -58.02
C PHE A 282 -5.14 -10.22 -59.52
N ARG A 283 -5.51 -11.29 -60.22
CA ARG A 283 -5.75 -11.26 -61.66
C ARG A 283 -7.20 -11.55 -61.94
N VAL A 284 -7.79 -10.78 -62.86
CA VAL A 284 -9.08 -11.12 -63.44
C VAL A 284 -8.93 -12.35 -64.32
N THR A 285 -9.98 -13.16 -64.38
CA THR A 285 -10.10 -14.18 -65.42
C THR A 285 -10.09 -13.49 -66.79
N PRO A 286 -9.40 -14.05 -67.79
CA PRO A 286 -9.37 -13.44 -69.12
C PRO A 286 -10.78 -13.21 -69.67
N GLY A 287 -11.08 -11.97 -70.10
CA GLY A 287 -12.42 -11.57 -70.54
C GLY A 287 -13.25 -10.82 -69.48
N GLU A 288 -12.91 -10.94 -68.19
CA GLU A 288 -13.60 -10.25 -67.10
C GLU A 288 -12.98 -8.90 -66.75
N THR A 289 -13.75 -8.02 -66.13
CA THR A 289 -13.31 -6.69 -65.64
C THR A 289 -13.14 -6.62 -64.12
N THR A 290 -13.67 -7.61 -63.41
CA THR A 290 -13.64 -7.70 -61.95
C THR A 290 -13.19 -9.09 -61.51
N THR A 291 -12.61 -9.19 -60.32
CA THR A 291 -12.29 -10.48 -59.69
C THR A 291 -12.60 -10.44 -58.20
N ALA A 292 -12.88 -11.59 -57.61
CA ALA A 292 -13.08 -11.70 -56.17
C ALA A 292 -11.73 -11.56 -55.46
N VAL A 293 -11.68 -10.65 -54.47
CA VAL A 293 -10.45 -10.38 -53.72
C VAL A 293 -10.62 -10.79 -52.27
N THR A 294 -9.67 -11.58 -51.76
CA THR A 294 -9.65 -12.01 -50.36
C THR A 294 -8.43 -11.42 -49.64
N TRP A 295 -8.64 -10.93 -48.42
CA TRP A 295 -7.57 -10.45 -47.56
C TRP A 295 -7.87 -10.76 -46.10
N THR A 296 -6.82 -10.77 -45.29
CA THR A 296 -6.93 -10.85 -43.84
C THR A 296 -6.91 -9.42 -43.29
N ALA A 297 -7.82 -9.11 -42.37
CA ALA A 297 -7.81 -7.81 -41.70
C ALA A 297 -6.45 -7.61 -40.98
N PRO A 298 -5.83 -6.42 -41.09
CA PRO A 298 -4.55 -6.15 -40.46
C PRO A 298 -4.72 -6.09 -38.94
N LEU A 299 -3.84 -6.79 -38.21
CA LEU A 299 -3.86 -6.79 -36.75
C LEU A 299 -2.85 -5.75 -36.23
N SER A 300 -3.33 -4.70 -35.55
CA SER A 300 -2.46 -3.70 -34.91
C SER A 300 -1.73 -4.29 -33.71
N THR A 301 -0.59 -3.72 -33.33
CA THR A 301 0.15 -4.12 -32.11
C THR A 301 -0.62 -3.92 -30.81
N CYS A 302 -1.65 -3.06 -30.82
CA CYS A 302 -2.56 -2.84 -29.70
C CYS A 302 -3.90 -3.58 -29.81
N SER A 303 -3.94 -4.72 -30.52
CA SER A 303 -5.19 -5.45 -30.79
C SER A 303 -5.95 -5.89 -29.53
N GLU A 304 -5.24 -6.15 -28.44
CA GLU A 304 -5.83 -6.51 -27.13
C GLU A 304 -6.61 -5.35 -26.47
N ALA A 305 -6.34 -4.12 -26.87
CA ALA A 305 -7.02 -2.91 -26.38
C ALA A 305 -8.20 -2.45 -27.26
N ILE A 306 -8.52 -3.21 -28.31
CA ILE A 306 -9.67 -2.91 -29.17
C ILE A 306 -10.96 -3.24 -28.40
N ARG A 307 -11.68 -2.20 -27.96
CA ARG A 307 -12.97 -2.34 -27.24
C ARG A 307 -14.16 -2.44 -28.18
N LYS A 308 -14.10 -1.71 -29.30
CA LYS A 308 -15.18 -1.62 -30.29
C LYS A 308 -14.60 -1.34 -31.67
N THR A 309 -15.11 -2.04 -32.68
CA THR A 309 -14.91 -1.67 -34.08
C THR A 309 -15.88 -0.53 -34.42
N VAL A 310 -15.37 0.68 -34.63
CA VAL A 310 -16.20 1.89 -34.81
C VAL A 310 -16.88 1.90 -36.18
N LEU A 311 -16.13 1.52 -37.21
CA LEU A 311 -16.60 1.45 -38.59
C LEU A 311 -15.96 0.24 -39.26
N ALA A 312 -16.77 -0.79 -39.50
CA ALA A 312 -16.40 -1.83 -40.45
C ALA A 312 -16.31 -1.20 -41.85
N PRO A 313 -15.30 -1.53 -42.66
CA PRO A 313 -15.26 -1.08 -44.04
C PRO A 313 -16.54 -1.50 -44.77
N GLN A 314 -17.02 -0.67 -45.71
CA GLN A 314 -18.23 -0.95 -46.53
C GLN A 314 -18.04 -2.14 -47.49
N VAL A 315 -16.90 -2.82 -47.42
CA VAL A 315 -16.51 -3.92 -48.29
C VAL A 315 -16.00 -5.09 -47.45
N THR A 316 -16.32 -6.31 -47.88
CA THR A 316 -15.95 -7.54 -47.17
C THR A 316 -15.00 -8.41 -48.01
N PRO A 317 -14.12 -9.20 -47.37
CA PRO A 317 -13.31 -10.18 -48.08
C PRO A 317 -14.18 -11.11 -48.94
N GLY A 318 -13.79 -11.33 -50.19
CA GLY A 318 -14.52 -12.12 -51.19
C GLY A 318 -15.36 -11.29 -52.16
N GLN A 319 -15.51 -9.98 -51.95
CA GLN A 319 -16.21 -9.10 -52.87
C GLN A 319 -15.46 -8.89 -54.19
N LEU A 320 -16.18 -8.54 -55.25
CA LEU A 320 -15.63 -8.24 -56.57
C LEU A 320 -15.02 -6.84 -56.61
N PHE A 321 -13.79 -6.75 -57.11
CA PHE A 321 -13.08 -5.48 -57.35
C PHE A 321 -12.68 -5.38 -58.82
N ALA A 322 -12.83 -4.17 -59.39
CA ALA A 322 -12.42 -3.87 -60.75
C ALA A 322 -10.89 -3.75 -60.86
N ILE A 323 -10.36 -3.85 -62.08
CA ILE A 323 -8.94 -3.62 -62.38
C ILE A 323 -8.51 -2.24 -61.89
N GLY A 324 -7.38 -2.18 -61.17
CA GLY A 324 -6.87 -0.97 -60.52
C GLY A 324 -6.29 -1.24 -59.13
N GLN A 325 -5.81 -0.18 -58.48
CA GLN A 325 -5.35 -0.22 -57.10
C GLN A 325 -6.48 0.11 -56.14
N HIS A 326 -6.56 -0.64 -55.04
CA HIS A 326 -7.58 -0.51 -54.02
C HIS A 326 -6.94 -0.44 -52.64
N THR A 327 -7.54 0.34 -51.75
CA THR A 327 -7.13 0.45 -50.34
C THR A 327 -8.34 0.27 -49.45
N VAL A 328 -8.28 -0.71 -48.54
CA VAL A 328 -9.32 -0.98 -47.55
C VAL A 328 -8.80 -0.55 -46.18
N VAL A 329 -9.50 0.39 -45.54
CA VAL A 329 -9.10 0.95 -44.23
C VAL A 329 -9.99 0.39 -43.13
N TYR A 330 -9.35 -0.12 -42.09
CA TYR A 330 -9.96 -0.55 -40.84
C TYR A 330 -9.70 0.51 -39.77
N THR A 331 -10.77 0.96 -39.10
CA THR A 331 -10.67 1.92 -37.99
C THR A 331 -11.07 1.23 -36.69
N TYR A 332 -10.14 1.19 -35.74
CA TYR A 332 -10.30 0.61 -34.42
C TYR A 332 -10.32 1.71 -33.38
N ASN A 333 -11.17 1.59 -32.37
CA ASN A 333 -11.09 2.45 -31.20
C ASN A 333 -10.35 1.74 -30.08
N ILE A 334 -9.29 2.40 -29.60
CA ILE A 334 -8.36 1.86 -28.63
C ILE A 334 -8.73 2.42 -27.25
N ASN A 335 -9.23 1.56 -26.37
CA ASN A 335 -9.62 1.89 -24.99
C ASN A 335 -10.48 3.17 -24.82
N ASP A 336 -11.33 3.53 -25.78
CA ASP A 336 -12.12 4.76 -25.78
C ASP A 336 -11.28 6.06 -25.75
N GLN A 337 -9.98 5.97 -26.08
CA GLN A 337 -9.05 7.10 -26.04
C GLN A 337 -8.84 7.74 -27.41
N PHE A 338 -8.60 6.92 -28.44
CA PHE A 338 -8.34 7.39 -29.79
C PHE A 338 -8.67 6.34 -30.85
N ASP A 339 -8.83 6.82 -32.09
CA ASP A 339 -9.02 5.96 -33.26
C ASP A 339 -7.68 5.65 -33.94
N HIS A 340 -7.45 4.36 -34.19
CA HIS A 340 -6.27 3.83 -34.88
C HIS A 340 -6.68 3.21 -36.22
N ARG A 341 -5.93 3.49 -37.29
CA ARG A 341 -6.28 3.12 -38.66
C ARG A 341 -5.23 2.23 -39.29
N CYS A 342 -5.63 1.01 -39.65
CA CYS A 342 -4.80 0.10 -40.43
C CYS A 342 -5.38 -0.09 -41.84
N ALA A 343 -4.51 -0.29 -42.83
CA ALA A 343 -4.93 -0.42 -44.21
C ALA A 343 -4.40 -1.71 -44.86
N VAL A 344 -5.17 -2.23 -45.81
CA VAL A 344 -4.72 -3.28 -46.75
C VAL A 344 -4.72 -2.67 -48.14
N MET A 345 -3.63 -2.90 -48.88
CA MET A 345 -3.47 -2.43 -50.25
C MET A 345 -3.38 -3.62 -51.20
N PHE A 346 -4.12 -3.58 -52.29
CA PHE A 346 -4.02 -4.58 -53.34
C PHE A 346 -4.27 -3.99 -54.74
N GLU A 347 -3.77 -4.69 -55.75
CA GLU A 347 -3.90 -4.34 -57.15
C GLU A 347 -4.60 -5.48 -57.91
N VAL A 348 -5.70 -5.17 -58.59
CA VAL A 348 -6.35 -6.09 -59.53
C VAL A 348 -5.79 -5.80 -60.92
N ARG A 349 -5.13 -6.79 -61.51
CA ARG A 349 -4.54 -6.73 -62.85
C ARG A 349 -5.40 -7.48 -63.86
N GLY A 350 -5.44 -6.96 -65.07
CA GLY A 350 -6.16 -7.58 -66.18
C GLY A 350 -5.88 -6.86 -67.49
N ALA A 351 -6.20 -7.54 -68.59
CA ALA A 351 -6.13 -6.92 -69.91
C ALA A 351 -7.45 -6.21 -70.19
N LEU A 352 -7.37 -4.89 -70.35
CA LEU A 352 -8.50 -4.03 -70.65
C LEU A 352 -8.45 -3.55 -72.09
N CYS A 353 -9.59 -3.63 -72.76
CA CYS A 353 -9.88 -2.95 -74.00
C CYS A 353 -10.85 -1.80 -73.70
N ARG A 354 -10.29 -0.60 -73.47
CA ARG A 354 -10.99 0.52 -72.81
C ARG A 354 -11.59 0.06 -71.46
N ASN A 355 -12.89 -0.19 -71.39
CA ASN A 355 -13.60 -0.59 -70.16
C ASN A 355 -14.11 -2.04 -70.21
N LYS A 356 -13.68 -2.84 -71.19
CA LYS A 356 -14.07 -4.25 -71.33
C LYS A 356 -12.87 -5.15 -71.10
N GLY A 357 -13.05 -6.18 -70.29
CA GLY A 357 -12.07 -7.26 -70.14
C GLY A 357 -11.97 -8.01 -71.45
N TYR A 358 -10.76 -8.43 -71.82
CA TYR A 358 -10.56 -9.34 -72.94
C TYR A 358 -9.49 -10.37 -72.61
N ASN A 359 -9.45 -11.47 -73.34
CA ASN A 359 -8.47 -12.52 -73.17
C ASN A 359 -7.33 -12.38 -74.19
N PRO A 360 -6.12 -11.92 -73.80
CA PRO A 360 -5.03 -11.72 -74.75
C PRO A 360 -4.56 -12.99 -75.47
N ALA A 361 -4.90 -14.18 -74.94
CA ALA A 361 -4.51 -15.45 -75.55
C ALA A 361 -5.27 -15.73 -76.86
N ASN A 362 -6.53 -15.31 -76.96
CA ASN A 362 -7.39 -15.59 -78.11
C ASN A 362 -8.18 -14.38 -78.62
N GLN A 363 -7.97 -13.21 -78.04
CA GLN A 363 -8.61 -11.95 -78.42
C GLN A 363 -7.58 -10.82 -78.57
N VAL A 364 -7.95 -9.80 -79.33
CA VAL A 364 -7.18 -8.58 -79.56
C VAL A 364 -8.08 -7.36 -79.35
N CYS A 365 -7.51 -6.27 -78.85
CA CYS A 365 -8.22 -5.00 -78.69
C CYS A 365 -7.84 -4.04 -79.83
N CYS A 366 -8.81 -3.71 -80.69
CA CYS A 366 -8.66 -2.70 -81.74
C CYS A 366 -9.39 -1.42 -81.33
N CYS A 367 -8.65 -0.39 -80.93
CA CYS A 367 -9.16 0.93 -80.49
C CYS A 367 -10.41 0.91 -79.58
N GLY A 368 -10.53 -0.08 -78.69
CA GLY A 368 -11.65 -0.23 -77.75
C GLY A 368 -12.70 -1.28 -78.11
N THR A 369 -12.56 -1.95 -79.26
CA THR A 369 -13.38 -3.08 -79.67
C THR A 369 -12.59 -4.38 -79.54
N VAL A 370 -13.19 -5.38 -78.90
CA VAL A 370 -12.58 -6.70 -78.70
C VAL A 370 -12.93 -7.60 -79.89
N HIS A 371 -11.92 -8.19 -80.50
CA HIS A 371 -12.05 -9.15 -81.59
C HIS A 371 -11.41 -10.48 -81.23
N ASN A 372 -11.93 -11.60 -81.74
CA ASN A 372 -11.23 -12.88 -81.64
C ASN A 372 -10.00 -12.85 -82.55
N ARG A 373 -8.87 -13.34 -82.07
CA ARG A 373 -7.60 -13.35 -82.80
C ARG A 373 -7.70 -14.32 -83.98
N ILE A 374 -7.46 -13.82 -85.19
CA ILE A 374 -7.45 -14.61 -86.41
C ILE A 374 -6.06 -14.47 -87.04
N PRO A 375 -5.38 -15.57 -87.42
CA PRO A 375 -4.11 -15.49 -88.14
C PRO A 375 -4.23 -14.62 -89.40
N GLY A 376 -3.22 -13.78 -89.65
CA GLY A 376 -3.20 -12.89 -90.82
C GLY A 376 -4.20 -11.72 -90.77
N HIS A 377 -4.69 -11.34 -89.59
CA HIS A 377 -5.52 -10.14 -89.38
C HIS A 377 -4.83 -9.13 -88.46
N ASP A 378 -5.13 -7.84 -88.66
CA ASP A 378 -4.59 -6.74 -87.85
C ASP A 378 -5.64 -5.64 -87.58
N CYS A 379 -5.35 -4.73 -86.65
CA CYS A 379 -6.24 -3.64 -86.26
C CYS A 379 -6.10 -2.43 -87.19
N CYS A 380 -7.23 -1.88 -87.65
CA CYS A 380 -7.31 -0.58 -88.31
C CYS A 380 -8.40 0.25 -87.64
N GLY A 381 -8.02 1.18 -86.75
CA GLY A 381 -9.00 1.82 -85.88
C GLY A 381 -9.72 0.78 -85.02
N GLN A 382 -11.05 0.78 -85.07
CA GLN A 382 -11.90 -0.17 -84.33
C GLN A 382 -12.08 -1.51 -85.06
N ASP A 383 -11.74 -1.57 -86.35
CA ASP A 383 -11.94 -2.74 -87.20
C ASP A 383 -10.76 -3.71 -87.11
N TYR A 384 -11.06 -5.00 -87.30
CA TYR A 384 -10.06 -6.07 -87.38
C TYR A 384 -10.12 -6.70 -88.76
N TYR A 385 -9.10 -6.44 -89.57
CA TYR A 385 -9.14 -6.63 -91.02
C TYR A 385 -8.12 -7.67 -91.50
N SER A 386 -8.39 -8.29 -92.64
CA SER A 386 -7.51 -9.32 -93.20
C SER A 386 -6.34 -8.72 -93.98
N LEU A 387 -5.12 -9.06 -93.61
CA LEU A 387 -3.90 -8.61 -94.30
C LEU A 387 -3.76 -9.19 -95.71
N THR A 388 -4.51 -10.23 -96.07
CA THR A 388 -4.43 -10.86 -97.40
C THR A 388 -5.27 -10.11 -98.45
N SER A 389 -6.44 -9.61 -98.07
CA SER A 389 -7.40 -8.98 -99.01
C SER A 389 -7.60 -7.47 -98.80
N GLN A 390 -7.23 -6.91 -97.64
CA GLN A 390 -7.55 -5.54 -97.25
C GLN A 390 -6.30 -4.78 -96.79
N HIS A 391 -6.41 -3.45 -96.66
CA HIS A 391 -5.36 -2.60 -96.07
C HIS A 391 -5.95 -1.43 -95.28
N CYS A 392 -5.18 -0.87 -94.35
CA CYS A 392 -5.61 0.22 -93.47
C CYS A 392 -5.19 1.60 -94.00
N CYS A 393 -6.12 2.55 -94.06
CA CYS A 393 -5.88 3.95 -94.40
C CYS A 393 -6.45 4.83 -93.28
N ALA A 394 -5.57 5.34 -92.41
CA ALA A 394 -5.92 6.28 -91.33
C ALA A 394 -7.20 5.89 -90.54
N ASN A 395 -7.20 4.68 -89.98
CA ASN A 395 -8.32 4.07 -89.24
C ASN A 395 -9.54 3.64 -90.07
N SER A 396 -9.45 3.62 -91.41
CA SER A 396 -10.48 3.09 -92.30
C SER A 396 -9.97 1.87 -93.09
N VAL A 397 -10.76 0.79 -93.14
CA VAL A 397 -10.40 -0.45 -93.85
C VAL A 397 -10.81 -0.39 -95.32
N MET A 398 -9.85 -0.58 -96.22
CA MET A 398 -10.07 -0.64 -97.66
C MET A 398 -10.17 -2.09 -98.14
N ARG A 399 -11.30 -2.47 -98.74
CA ARG A 399 -11.60 -3.86 -99.16
C ARG A 399 -10.78 -4.38 -100.35
N ASN A 400 -10.11 -3.48 -101.08
CA ASN A 400 -9.32 -3.82 -102.26
C ASN A 400 -7.93 -3.18 -102.16
N LYS A 401 -6.88 -3.99 -102.21
CA LYS A 401 -5.47 -3.54 -102.16
C LYS A 401 -5.08 -2.62 -103.31
N ALA A 402 -5.79 -2.63 -104.42
CA ALA A 402 -5.52 -1.78 -105.57
C ALA A 402 -6.05 -0.34 -105.42
N VAL A 403 -6.90 -0.07 -104.42
CA VAL A 403 -7.45 1.27 -104.18
C VAL A 403 -6.46 2.06 -103.31
N SER A 404 -5.98 3.19 -103.80
CA SER A 404 -5.09 4.08 -103.04
C SER A 404 -5.81 4.72 -101.85
N CYS A 405 -5.07 4.98 -100.76
CA CYS A 405 -5.65 5.68 -99.61
C CYS A 405 -6.19 7.06 -100.04
N PRO A 406 -7.40 7.45 -99.59
CA PRO A 406 -7.91 8.79 -99.83
C PRO A 406 -6.94 9.83 -99.25
N ARG A 407 -6.61 10.87 -100.00
CA ARG A 407 -5.81 12.00 -99.48
C ARG A 407 -6.62 12.67 -98.36
N GLN A 408 -6.00 12.78 -97.18
CA GLN A 408 -6.57 13.48 -96.01
C GLN A 408 -6.50 14.99 -96.17
#